data_AF-A0AA86QIZ4-F1
#
_entry.id   AF-A0AA86QIZ4-F1
#
_cell.length_a   1.000
_cell.length_b   1.000
_cell.length_c   1.000
_cell.angle_alpha   90.00
_cell.angle_beta   90.00
_cell.angle_gamma   90.00
#
_symmetry.space_group_name_H-M   'P 1'
#
loop_
_entity.id
_entity.type
_entity.pdbx_description
1 polymer ?
#
loop_
_entity_poly.entity_id
_entity_poly.type
_entity_poly.pdbx_seq_one_letter_code
_entity_poly.pdbx_strand_id
1 'polypeptide(L)'
;MSNIKAKRANYCEGGNFMYTANYVNLYFSTLEKELNFKYDYDNYKYKWDQGIIVQPIISSQNYIKPFQTFESQDPQYEIPQQTPVICVHCSINPAKKQDIWRIKSYLSRGIALTSALTVNESQDMFNTYDGISVLHKRCDEFKNDHQVTLVGYGYKNGQEVWMLKNSWGEDWGANGYFFVPIGKDSFCIEHIFTTILPIGLSLDQSIYENIGSQIRGAQYELDSDNHQLIKFKNSTWIMPVSIVCVIIIVVICIGIVIYQRNQKKQKQYEAFTMRTNQVIS
;
A
#
# COMPACT_ATOMS: atom_id res chain seq x y z
N MET A 1 17.12 4.93 -10.65
CA MET A 1 16.08 3.95 -11.06
C MET A 1 16.39 2.64 -10.38
N SER A 2 15.43 2.08 -9.64
CA SER A 2 15.69 0.99 -8.69
C SER A 2 15.85 -0.37 -9.38
N ASN A 3 17.06 -0.92 -9.44
CA ASN A 3 17.23 -2.28 -9.92
C ASN A 3 16.77 -3.31 -8.86
N ILE A 4 15.58 -3.88 -9.03
CA ILE A 4 14.99 -4.88 -8.13
C ILE A 4 15.67 -6.24 -8.27
N LYS A 5 16.39 -6.47 -9.37
CA LYS A 5 17.21 -7.68 -9.59
C LYS A 5 18.58 -7.59 -8.90
N ALA A 6 18.92 -6.47 -8.27
CA ALA A 6 20.17 -6.34 -7.54
C ALA A 6 20.18 -7.32 -6.35
N LYS A 7 21.21 -8.18 -6.28
CA LYS A 7 21.47 -9.10 -5.16
C LYS A 7 21.80 -8.39 -3.84
N ARG A 8 21.89 -7.05 -3.87
CA ARG A 8 22.19 -6.17 -2.74
C ARG A 8 21.44 -4.87 -2.91
N ALA A 9 21.03 -4.25 -1.80
CA ALA A 9 20.62 -2.84 -1.81
C ALA A 9 21.87 -1.97 -1.99
N ASN A 10 21.88 -1.12 -3.01
CA ASN A 10 22.97 -0.22 -3.33
C ASN A 10 22.47 1.24 -3.31
N TYR A 11 21.85 1.64 -2.20
CA TYR A 11 21.35 3.00 -2.01
C TYR A 11 20.45 3.45 -3.17
N CYS A 12 20.82 4.54 -3.85
CA CYS A 12 20.06 5.15 -4.94
C CYS A 12 20.21 4.44 -6.30
N GLU A 13 21.19 3.54 -6.43
CA GLU A 13 21.33 2.68 -7.61
C GLU A 13 20.27 1.56 -7.65
N GLY A 14 19.54 1.41 -6.54
CA GLY A 14 18.42 0.50 -6.40
C GLY A 14 18.67 -0.58 -5.38
N GLY A 15 17.67 -1.43 -5.25
CA GLY A 15 17.68 -2.51 -4.28
C GLY A 15 16.41 -3.32 -4.40
N ASN A 16 16.34 -4.33 -3.55
CA ASN A 16 15.25 -5.27 -3.52
C ASN A 16 14.72 -5.33 -2.09
N PHE A 17 13.42 -5.06 -1.96
CA PHE A 17 12.70 -5.11 -0.70
C PHE A 17 12.94 -6.38 0.12
N MET A 18 12.94 -7.57 -0.50
CA MET A 18 13.11 -8.83 0.22
C MET A 18 14.50 -8.94 0.85
N TYR A 19 15.54 -8.58 0.10
CA TYR A 19 16.90 -8.54 0.62
C TYR A 19 17.07 -7.47 1.70
N THR A 20 16.47 -6.30 1.49
CA THR A 20 16.54 -5.18 2.45
C THR A 20 15.87 -5.56 3.77
N ALA A 21 14.68 -6.15 3.75
CA ALA A 21 13.97 -6.59 4.93
C ALA A 21 14.74 -7.69 5.69
N ASN A 22 15.33 -8.65 4.99
CA ASN A 22 16.17 -9.68 5.61
C ASN A 22 17.47 -9.10 6.17
N TYR A 23 18.10 -8.14 5.49
CA TYR A 23 19.29 -7.44 5.97
C TYR A 23 19.00 -6.68 7.26
N VAL A 24 17.87 -5.96 7.33
CA VAL A 24 17.40 -5.31 8.56
C VAL A 24 17.15 -6.34 9.66
N ASN A 25 16.54 -7.47 9.33
CA ASN A 25 16.31 -8.54 10.30
C ASN A 25 17.61 -9.11 10.88
N LEU A 26 18.64 -9.31 10.06
CA LEU A 26 19.90 -9.91 10.48
C LEU A 26 20.81 -8.95 11.25
N TYR A 27 20.98 -7.72 10.74
CA TYR A 27 22.11 -6.89 11.13
C TYR A 27 21.73 -5.68 11.99
N PHE A 28 20.45 -5.32 12.05
CA PHE A 28 20.00 -4.20 12.86
C PHE A 28 19.42 -4.70 14.17
N SER A 29 19.59 -3.96 15.25
CA SER A 29 18.94 -4.23 16.52
C SER A 29 17.55 -3.58 16.63
N THR A 30 17.32 -2.50 15.87
CA THR A 30 16.11 -1.69 15.90
C THR A 30 15.86 -1.02 14.55
N LEU A 31 14.61 -0.69 14.27
CA LEU A 31 14.24 0.21 13.18
C LEU A 31 13.60 1.47 13.79
N GLU A 32 14.26 2.62 13.59
CA GLU A 32 13.80 3.88 14.18
C GLU A 32 12.80 4.63 13.30
N LYS A 33 12.05 5.52 13.95
CA LYS A 33 11.15 6.44 13.25
C LYS A 33 11.96 7.49 12.51
N GLU A 34 11.39 7.98 11.41
CA GLU A 34 11.91 9.11 10.61
C GLU A 34 12.28 10.34 11.45
N LEU A 35 11.58 10.61 12.56
CA LEU A 35 11.92 11.72 13.46
C LEU A 35 13.33 11.61 14.06
N ASN A 36 13.80 10.38 14.30
CA ASN A 36 15.14 10.10 14.82
C ASN A 36 16.13 9.89 13.67
N PHE A 37 15.66 9.37 12.53
CA PHE A 37 16.49 9.07 11.38
C PHE A 37 15.88 9.73 10.14
N LYS A 38 16.06 11.06 10.01
CA LYS A 38 15.53 11.81 8.87
C LYS A 38 16.19 11.36 7.57
N TYR A 39 15.42 11.27 6.49
CA TYR A 39 15.88 10.98 5.15
C TYR A 39 16.82 12.10 4.67
N ASP A 40 18.10 11.77 4.61
CA ASP A 40 19.18 12.67 4.21
C ASP A 40 20.22 11.86 3.44
N TYR A 41 19.99 11.72 2.13
CA TYR A 41 20.79 10.86 1.26
C TYR A 41 22.27 11.25 1.28
N ASP A 42 22.58 12.52 1.05
CA ASP A 42 23.97 12.99 0.88
C ASP A 42 24.79 12.72 2.15
N ASN A 43 24.21 12.98 3.32
CA ASN A 43 24.85 12.76 4.61
C ASN A 43 25.11 11.27 4.90
N TYR A 44 24.12 10.40 4.68
CA TYR A 44 24.32 8.96 4.94
C TYR A 44 25.18 8.28 3.89
N LYS A 45 25.15 8.74 2.63
CA LYS A 45 26.07 8.28 1.59
C LYS A 45 27.51 8.64 1.94
N TYR A 46 27.74 9.88 2.37
CA TYR A 46 29.06 10.31 2.86
C TYR A 46 29.55 9.44 4.02
N LYS A 47 28.72 9.23 5.05
CA LYS A 47 29.07 8.37 6.20
C LYS A 47 29.39 6.95 5.78
N TRP A 48 28.61 6.36 4.88
CA TRP A 48 28.86 5.03 4.34
C TRP A 48 30.20 4.94 3.62
N ASP A 49 30.51 5.91 2.75
CA ASP A 49 31.78 5.94 2.00
C ASP A 49 33.00 6.08 2.93
N GLN A 50 32.82 6.67 4.11
CA GLN A 50 33.84 6.77 5.16
C GLN A 50 33.86 5.57 6.12
N GLY A 51 32.99 4.57 5.94
CA GLY A 51 32.86 3.43 6.87
C GLY A 51 32.29 3.81 8.24
N ILE A 52 31.61 4.95 8.35
CA ILE A 52 31.02 5.43 9.61
C ILE A 52 29.69 4.70 9.84
N ILE A 53 29.65 3.90 10.91
CA ILE A 53 28.43 3.22 11.35
C ILE A 53 27.56 4.20 12.13
N VAL A 54 26.33 4.42 11.65
CA VAL A 54 25.34 5.25 12.36
C VAL A 54 24.67 4.42 13.44
N GLN A 55 24.81 4.86 14.69
CA GLN A 55 24.21 4.20 15.84
C GLN A 55 22.77 4.69 16.06
N PRO A 56 21.88 3.85 16.60
CA PRO A 56 20.54 4.28 16.97
C PRO A 56 20.56 5.42 18.00
N ILE A 57 19.61 6.36 17.89
CA ILE A 57 19.44 7.47 18.82
C ILE A 57 18.73 7.01 20.10
N ILE A 58 17.75 6.11 19.97
CA ILE A 58 17.02 5.59 21.13
C ILE A 58 17.90 4.70 22.00
N SER A 59 17.60 4.67 23.29
CA SER A 59 18.22 3.74 24.23
C SER A 59 17.97 2.29 23.83
N SER A 60 18.95 1.41 24.06
CA SER A 60 18.86 -0.03 23.77
C SER A 60 17.70 -0.74 24.45
N GLN A 61 17.20 -0.21 25.57
CA GLN A 61 16.00 -0.71 26.25
C GLN A 61 14.71 -0.55 25.42
N ASN A 62 14.71 0.36 24.45
CA ASN A 62 13.57 0.66 23.59
C ASN A 62 13.74 0.12 22.16
N TYR A 63 14.77 -0.69 21.91
CA TYR A 63 15.00 -1.28 20.59
C TYR A 63 13.82 -2.15 20.17
N ILE A 64 13.33 -1.92 18.96
CA ILE A 64 12.20 -2.64 18.40
C ILE A 64 12.40 -2.88 16.90
N LYS A 65 12.16 -4.12 16.48
CA LYS A 65 11.90 -4.45 15.09
C LYS A 65 10.39 -4.55 14.92
N PRO A 66 9.72 -3.64 14.19
CA PRO A 66 8.26 -3.55 14.21
C PRO A 66 7.58 -4.64 13.35
N PHE A 67 8.22 -5.79 13.14
CA PHE A 67 7.73 -6.88 12.29
C PHE A 67 7.94 -8.26 12.93
N GLN A 68 7.11 -9.21 12.53
CA GLN A 68 7.23 -10.63 12.89
C GLN A 68 8.23 -11.34 11.97
N THR A 69 8.73 -12.50 12.41
CA THR A 69 9.57 -13.40 11.59
C THR A 69 8.97 -14.79 11.50
N PHE A 70 9.25 -15.47 10.40
CA PHE A 70 8.74 -16.78 10.06
C PHE A 70 9.90 -17.68 9.62
N GLU A 71 9.74 -18.99 9.80
CA GLU A 71 10.71 -19.95 9.27
C GLU A 71 10.76 -19.88 7.75
N SER A 72 11.97 -19.70 7.20
CA SER A 72 12.21 -19.77 5.76
C SER A 72 12.40 -21.22 5.33
N GLN A 73 11.63 -21.66 4.33
CA GLN A 73 11.76 -22.98 3.68
C GLN A 73 12.48 -22.91 2.33
N ASP A 74 13.08 -21.76 1.98
CA ASP A 74 13.68 -21.51 0.67
C ASP A 74 15.23 -21.57 0.71
N PRO A 75 15.85 -22.66 0.21
CA PRO A 75 17.30 -22.77 0.12
C PRO A 75 17.91 -22.07 -1.11
N GLN A 76 17.12 -21.55 -2.07
CA GLN A 76 17.63 -20.96 -3.32
C GLN A 76 18.05 -19.51 -3.19
N TYR A 77 17.47 -18.78 -2.24
CA TYR A 77 17.96 -17.47 -1.87
C TYR A 77 18.79 -17.65 -0.59
N GLU A 78 19.86 -16.87 -0.42
CA GLU A 78 20.62 -16.78 0.85
C GLU A 78 19.75 -16.10 1.94
N ILE A 79 18.49 -16.52 2.09
CA ILE A 79 17.52 -16.03 3.06
C ILE A 79 17.82 -16.75 4.39
N PRO A 80 17.81 -16.04 5.52
CA PRO A 80 18.05 -16.64 6.82
C PRO A 80 16.99 -17.69 7.16
N GLN A 81 17.30 -18.57 8.11
CA GLN A 81 16.32 -19.52 8.67
C GLN A 81 15.06 -18.82 9.19
N GLN A 82 15.14 -17.53 9.57
CA GLN A 82 14.03 -16.68 9.97
C GLN A 82 13.96 -15.42 9.07
N THR A 83 12.84 -15.23 8.39
CA THR A 83 12.58 -14.10 7.47
C THR A 83 11.37 -13.29 7.93
N PRO A 84 11.39 -11.94 7.85
CA PRO A 84 10.18 -11.14 8.08
C PRO A 84 9.26 -11.08 6.85
N VAL A 85 9.76 -11.52 5.69
CA VAL A 85 9.09 -11.39 4.39
C VAL A 85 8.18 -12.58 4.15
N ILE A 86 6.93 -12.29 3.83
CA ILE A 86 5.97 -13.25 3.31
C ILE A 86 5.84 -13.03 1.80
N CYS A 87 6.09 -14.08 1.03
CA CYS A 87 5.78 -14.10 -0.39
C CYS A 87 4.30 -14.44 -0.58
N VAL A 88 3.49 -13.43 -0.93
CA VAL A 88 2.07 -13.62 -1.24
C VAL A 88 1.90 -14.07 -2.69
N HIS A 89 2.80 -13.73 -3.60
CA HIS A 89 2.92 -14.34 -4.92
C HIS A 89 4.26 -13.94 -5.49
N CYS A 90 5.13 -14.89 -5.83
CA CYS A 90 6.44 -14.59 -6.41
C CYS A 90 6.72 -15.62 -7.49
N SER A 91 6.40 -15.26 -8.73
CA SER A 91 6.47 -16.18 -9.85
C SER A 91 6.85 -15.44 -11.13
N ILE A 92 7.48 -16.17 -12.05
CA ILE A 92 7.68 -15.67 -13.42
C ILE A 92 6.35 -15.54 -14.17
N ASN A 93 5.28 -16.18 -13.69
CA ASN A 93 3.96 -16.08 -14.27
C ASN A 93 3.12 -15.07 -13.48
N PRO A 94 2.28 -14.28 -14.15
CA PRO A 94 1.40 -13.34 -13.48
C PRO A 94 0.38 -14.08 -12.59
N ALA A 95 -0.04 -13.39 -11.52
CA ALA A 95 -0.98 -13.86 -10.52
C ALA A 95 -2.28 -14.33 -11.19
N LYS A 96 -2.69 -15.56 -10.87
CA LYS A 96 -3.95 -16.10 -11.35
C LYS A 96 -5.08 -15.67 -10.41
N LYS A 97 -6.32 -15.99 -10.78
CA LYS A 97 -7.53 -15.63 -10.03
C LYS A 97 -7.37 -15.88 -8.52
N GLN A 98 -6.88 -17.04 -8.12
CA GLN A 98 -6.71 -17.39 -6.71
C GLN A 98 -5.62 -16.58 -6.01
N ASP A 99 -4.49 -16.31 -6.66
CA ASP A 99 -3.45 -15.42 -6.14
C ASP A 99 -4.00 -14.00 -5.95
N ILE A 100 -4.82 -13.52 -6.90
CA ILE A 100 -5.51 -12.22 -6.81
C ILE A 100 -6.45 -12.19 -5.58
N TRP A 101 -7.22 -13.26 -5.33
CA TRP A 101 -8.05 -13.36 -4.10
C TRP A 101 -7.21 -13.33 -2.83
N ARG A 102 -6.08 -14.05 -2.81
CA ARG A 102 -5.12 -14.01 -1.71
C ARG A 102 -4.60 -12.59 -1.50
N ILE A 103 -4.17 -11.89 -2.55
CA ILE A 103 -3.67 -10.50 -2.44
C ILE A 103 -4.76 -9.57 -1.89
N LYS A 104 -5.99 -9.66 -2.42
CA LYS A 104 -7.14 -8.87 -1.95
C LYS A 104 -7.47 -9.12 -0.48
N SER A 105 -7.33 -10.35 0.00
CA SER A 105 -7.62 -10.67 1.40
C SER A 105 -6.60 -10.10 2.39
N TYR A 106 -5.31 -9.99 2.02
CA TYR A 106 -4.31 -9.22 2.79
C TYR A 106 -4.69 -7.73 2.84
N LEU A 107 -4.99 -7.13 1.68
CA LEU A 107 -5.39 -5.73 1.59
C LEU A 107 -6.65 -5.41 2.39
N SER A 108 -7.66 -6.30 2.35
CA SER A 108 -8.89 -6.18 3.12
C SER A 108 -8.68 -6.20 4.63
N ARG A 109 -7.54 -6.73 5.09
CA ARG A 109 -7.15 -6.78 6.50
C ARG A 109 -6.27 -5.58 6.90
N GLY A 110 -6.10 -4.61 6.01
CA GLY A 110 -5.24 -3.45 6.23
C GLY A 110 -3.75 -3.76 6.10
N ILE A 111 -3.40 -4.91 5.53
CA ILE A 111 -2.01 -5.32 5.33
C ILE A 111 -1.59 -4.92 3.92
N ALA A 112 -0.75 -3.90 3.82
CA ALA A 112 -0.18 -3.48 2.55
C ALA A 112 0.83 -4.50 2.01
N LEU A 113 1.00 -4.51 0.68
CA LEU A 113 1.98 -5.35 0.00
C LEU A 113 2.96 -4.48 -0.77
N THR A 114 4.15 -5.00 -1.01
CA THR A 114 5.12 -4.43 -1.95
C THR A 114 5.04 -5.21 -3.26
N SER A 115 5.08 -4.48 -4.36
CA SER A 115 5.13 -5.04 -5.71
C SER A 115 6.16 -4.31 -6.57
N ALA A 116 6.43 -4.86 -7.75
CA ALA A 116 7.44 -4.40 -8.68
C ALA A 116 6.82 -4.16 -10.06
N LEU A 117 7.25 -3.10 -10.75
CA LEU A 117 6.79 -2.74 -12.09
C LEU A 117 7.99 -2.60 -13.04
N THR A 118 7.72 -2.73 -14.33
CA THR A 118 8.60 -2.30 -15.43
C THR A 118 8.12 -0.93 -15.93
N VAL A 119 8.78 0.13 -15.49
CA VAL A 119 8.43 1.53 -15.76
C VAL A 119 9.28 2.15 -16.86
N ASN A 120 10.53 1.72 -17.04
CA ASN A 120 11.47 2.41 -17.95
C ASN A 120 10.96 2.54 -19.39
N GLU A 121 10.28 1.52 -19.89
CA GLU A 121 9.70 1.52 -21.25
C GLU A 121 8.36 2.27 -21.35
N SER A 122 7.96 2.92 -20.27
CA SER A 122 6.68 3.58 -20.09
C SER A 122 6.84 4.95 -19.42
N GLN A 123 8.07 5.47 -19.35
CA GLN A 123 8.39 6.69 -18.60
C GLN A 123 7.48 7.86 -18.96
N ASP A 124 7.19 8.07 -20.25
CA ASP A 124 6.33 9.18 -20.67
C ASP A 124 4.95 9.11 -20.04
N MET A 125 4.33 7.92 -19.94
CA MET A 125 3.03 7.76 -19.30
C MET A 125 3.08 8.07 -17.81
N PHE A 126 4.19 7.72 -17.14
CA PHE A 126 4.37 8.00 -15.71
C PHE A 126 4.71 9.48 -15.47
N ASN A 127 5.49 10.11 -16.35
CA ASN A 127 5.88 11.51 -16.24
C ASN A 127 4.68 12.46 -16.42
N THR A 128 3.71 12.10 -17.26
CA THR A 128 2.51 12.92 -17.50
C THR A 128 1.28 12.45 -16.71
N TYR A 129 1.43 11.52 -15.77
CA TYR A 129 0.29 10.96 -15.06
C TYR A 129 -0.32 11.95 -14.06
N ASP A 130 -1.60 12.25 -14.23
CA ASP A 130 -2.37 13.24 -13.47
C ASP A 130 -3.26 12.62 -12.38
N GLY A 131 -3.23 11.29 -12.23
CA GLY A 131 -4.07 10.60 -11.24
C GLY A 131 -5.50 10.32 -11.69
N ILE A 132 -5.94 10.79 -12.85
CA ILE A 132 -7.34 10.65 -13.29
C ILE A 132 -7.56 9.32 -14.00
N SER A 133 -6.63 8.91 -14.86
CA SER A 133 -6.77 7.70 -15.67
C SER A 133 -6.35 6.42 -14.91
N VAL A 134 -6.68 5.27 -15.49
CA VAL A 134 -6.13 3.97 -15.11
C VAL A 134 -4.92 3.72 -16.01
N LEU A 135 -3.72 3.61 -15.42
CA LEU A 135 -2.50 3.35 -16.16
C LEU A 135 -2.46 1.90 -16.62
N HIS A 136 -2.21 1.70 -17.91
CA HIS A 136 -2.13 0.37 -18.50
C HIS A 136 -1.11 0.32 -19.63
N LYS A 137 -0.15 -0.58 -19.47
CA LYS A 137 0.64 -1.16 -20.55
C LYS A 137 0.77 -2.64 -20.26
N ARG A 138 0.47 -3.50 -21.21
CA ARG A 138 0.66 -4.94 -21.04
C ARG A 138 2.13 -5.26 -20.71
N CYS A 139 2.37 -6.24 -19.86
CA CYS A 139 3.72 -6.76 -19.66
C CYS A 139 4.26 -7.40 -20.96
N ASP A 140 5.30 -6.79 -21.51
CA ASP A 140 6.04 -7.33 -22.66
C ASP A 140 7.29 -8.08 -22.18
N GLU A 141 8.07 -7.46 -21.29
CA GLU A 141 9.27 -8.04 -20.70
C GLU A 141 9.35 -7.77 -19.19
N PHE A 142 9.57 -8.84 -18.42
CA PHE A 142 9.64 -8.78 -16.96
C PHE A 142 11.01 -8.27 -16.46
N LYS A 143 11.12 -6.95 -16.30
CA LYS A 143 12.37 -6.28 -15.89
C LYS A 143 12.41 -5.91 -14.41
N ASN A 144 11.29 -5.47 -13.82
CA ASN A 144 11.20 -5.02 -12.43
C ASN A 144 12.25 -3.93 -12.09
N ASP A 145 11.97 -2.70 -12.51
CA ASP A 145 12.85 -1.54 -12.31
C ASP A 145 12.27 -0.48 -11.36
N HIS A 146 11.06 -0.69 -10.84
CA HIS A 146 10.41 0.23 -9.90
C HIS A 146 9.59 -0.51 -8.82
N GLN A 147 9.84 -0.23 -7.53
CA GLN A 147 9.07 -0.82 -6.42
C GLN A 147 8.05 0.19 -5.88
N VAL A 148 6.86 -0.31 -5.58
CA VAL A 148 5.77 0.49 -5.02
C VAL A 148 5.00 -0.30 -3.97
N THR A 149 4.17 0.40 -3.22
CA THR A 149 3.31 -0.22 -2.22
C THR A 149 1.90 -0.39 -2.78
N LEU A 150 1.41 -1.62 -2.85
CA LEU A 150 0.01 -1.93 -3.07
C LEU A 150 -0.76 -1.70 -1.76
N VAL A 151 -1.71 -0.77 -1.80
CA VAL A 151 -2.44 -0.29 -0.60
C VAL A 151 -3.93 -0.59 -0.65
N GLY A 152 -4.45 -1.03 -1.80
CA GLY A 152 -5.85 -1.39 -1.91
C GLY A 152 -6.22 -1.89 -3.31
N TYR A 153 -7.50 -2.17 -3.46
CA TYR A 153 -8.13 -2.52 -4.73
C TYR A 153 -9.55 -1.98 -4.74
N GLY A 154 -10.13 -1.85 -5.93
CA GLY A 154 -11.49 -1.35 -6.08
C GLY A 154 -11.85 -1.17 -7.53
N TYR A 155 -12.75 -0.22 -7.80
CA TYR A 155 -13.20 0.10 -9.14
C TYR A 155 -12.90 1.55 -9.48
N LYS A 156 -12.42 1.79 -10.70
CA LYS A 156 -12.23 3.12 -11.27
C LYS A 156 -12.78 3.12 -12.69
N ASN A 157 -13.73 4.01 -12.98
CA ASN A 157 -14.43 4.08 -14.27
C ASN A 157 -14.99 2.73 -14.76
N GLY A 158 -15.56 1.95 -13.83
CA GLY A 158 -16.12 0.62 -14.13
C GLY A 158 -15.09 -0.50 -14.31
N GLN A 159 -13.79 -0.20 -14.19
CA GLN A 159 -12.71 -1.18 -14.28
C GLN A 159 -12.18 -1.54 -12.90
N GLU A 160 -11.97 -2.83 -12.64
CA GLU A 160 -11.33 -3.28 -11.41
C GLU A 160 -9.84 -2.95 -11.42
N VAL A 161 -9.34 -2.32 -10.37
CA VAL A 161 -7.98 -1.78 -10.28
C VAL A 161 -7.29 -2.12 -8.97
N TRP A 162 -5.98 -2.27 -9.05
CA TRP A 162 -5.04 -2.13 -7.94
C TRP A 162 -4.83 -0.64 -7.66
N MET A 163 -4.85 -0.25 -6.37
CA MET A 163 -4.48 1.09 -5.90
C MET A 163 -3.08 1.04 -5.30
N LEU A 164 -2.18 1.85 -5.83
CA LEU A 164 -0.76 1.81 -5.53
C LEU A 164 -0.28 3.16 -5.04
N LYS A 165 0.51 3.15 -3.97
CA LYS A 165 1.21 4.31 -3.43
C LYS A 165 2.61 4.36 -4.04
N ASN A 166 2.93 5.49 -4.66
CA ASN A 166 4.25 5.77 -5.20
C ASN A 166 5.10 6.56 -4.17
N SER A 167 6.36 6.80 -4.52
CA SER A 167 7.33 7.53 -3.69
C SER A 167 7.82 8.84 -4.33
N TRP A 168 7.06 9.40 -5.28
CA TRP A 168 7.43 10.59 -6.05
C TRP A 168 6.72 11.88 -5.59
N GLY A 169 6.35 11.93 -4.31
CA GLY A 169 5.64 13.06 -3.72
C GLY A 169 4.14 13.07 -4.00
N GLU A 170 3.43 13.97 -3.32
CA GLU A 170 1.97 14.08 -3.39
C GLU A 170 1.51 14.82 -4.65
N ASP A 171 2.35 15.69 -5.23
CA ASP A 171 2.03 16.42 -6.46
C ASP A 171 1.96 15.52 -7.70
N TRP A 172 2.43 14.27 -7.59
CA TRP A 172 2.41 13.30 -8.68
C TRP A 172 1.17 12.41 -8.63
N GLY A 173 0.54 12.16 -9.78
CA GLY A 173 -0.61 11.25 -9.87
C GLY A 173 -1.80 11.72 -9.02
N ALA A 174 -2.51 10.77 -8.41
CA ALA A 174 -3.64 11.07 -7.53
C ALA A 174 -3.16 11.24 -6.09
N ASN A 175 -2.56 12.39 -5.75
CA ASN A 175 -1.97 12.65 -4.43
C ASN A 175 -0.89 11.63 -4.04
N GLY A 176 0.00 11.28 -4.98
CA GLY A 176 1.03 10.26 -4.82
C GLY A 176 0.58 8.82 -5.11
N TYR A 177 -0.68 8.62 -5.54
CA TYR A 177 -1.25 7.31 -5.86
C TYR A 177 -1.48 7.13 -7.36
N PHE A 178 -1.54 5.88 -7.79
CA PHE A 178 -1.93 5.51 -9.15
C PHE A 178 -2.70 4.20 -9.17
N PHE A 179 -3.35 3.94 -10.31
CA PHE A 179 -4.25 2.82 -10.48
C PHE A 179 -3.89 2.03 -11.73
N VAL A 180 -3.81 0.72 -11.60
CA VAL A 180 -3.56 -0.20 -12.73
C VAL A 180 -4.60 -1.31 -12.70
N PRO A 181 -5.00 -1.87 -13.86
CA PRO A 181 -6.06 -2.85 -13.89
C PRO A 181 -5.63 -4.22 -13.39
N ILE A 182 -6.53 -4.89 -12.68
CA ILE A 182 -6.34 -6.25 -12.18
C ILE A 182 -6.54 -7.27 -13.30
N GLY A 183 -5.70 -8.31 -13.34
CA GLY A 183 -5.77 -9.43 -14.28
C GLY A 183 -5.34 -9.07 -15.70
N LYS A 184 -4.65 -7.94 -15.86
CA LYS A 184 -4.11 -7.46 -17.14
C LYS A 184 -2.58 -7.44 -17.15
N ASP A 185 -1.96 -7.81 -16.03
CA ASP A 185 -0.53 -7.81 -15.83
C ASP A 185 0.14 -6.51 -16.30
N SER A 186 -0.43 -5.39 -15.84
CA SER A 186 0.01 -4.07 -16.31
C SER A 186 1.39 -3.76 -15.75
N PHE A 187 2.33 -3.38 -16.61
CA PHE A 187 3.71 -3.12 -16.25
C PHE A 187 4.37 -4.29 -15.51
N CYS A 188 3.91 -5.52 -15.76
CA CYS A 188 4.36 -6.74 -15.09
C CYS A 188 4.15 -6.77 -13.56
N ILE A 189 3.19 -5.98 -13.06
CA ILE A 189 2.96 -5.85 -11.62
C ILE A 189 2.50 -7.17 -10.97
N GLU A 190 1.87 -8.06 -11.75
CA GLU A 190 1.18 -9.22 -11.17
C GLU A 190 2.11 -10.40 -10.88
N HIS A 191 3.43 -10.21 -10.95
CA HIS A 191 4.42 -11.27 -10.77
C HIS A 191 4.98 -11.38 -9.35
N ILE A 192 5.07 -10.26 -8.63
CA ILE A 192 5.66 -10.20 -7.29
C ILE A 192 4.77 -9.39 -6.36
N PHE A 193 4.30 -10.04 -5.30
CA PHE A 193 3.61 -9.45 -4.18
C PHE A 193 4.21 -10.03 -2.90
N THR A 194 4.81 -9.15 -2.10
CA THR A 194 5.42 -9.51 -0.82
C THR A 194 4.89 -8.62 0.28
N THR A 195 4.92 -9.09 1.52
CA THR A 195 4.51 -8.29 2.68
C THR A 195 5.36 -8.60 3.90
N ILE A 196 5.24 -7.75 4.92
CA ILE A 196 5.77 -7.95 6.26
C ILE A 196 4.62 -7.74 7.24
N LEU A 197 4.54 -8.57 8.28
CA LEU A 197 3.48 -8.44 9.28
C LEU A 197 3.97 -7.65 10.49
N PRO A 198 3.21 -6.66 10.98
CA PRO A 198 3.61 -5.89 12.15
C PRO A 198 3.56 -6.75 13.42
N ILE A 199 4.41 -6.43 14.40
CA ILE A 199 4.30 -7.02 15.74
C ILE A 199 2.91 -6.70 16.33
N GLY A 200 2.30 -7.70 16.96
CA GLY A 200 0.97 -7.57 17.60
C GLY A 200 -0.21 -7.92 16.69
N LEU A 201 0.02 -8.13 15.39
CA LEU A 201 -0.99 -8.70 14.50
C LEU A 201 -1.04 -10.22 14.67
N SER A 202 -1.95 -10.71 15.51
CA SER A 202 -2.28 -12.14 15.56
C SER A 202 -3.27 -12.46 14.44
N LEU A 203 -2.80 -13.15 13.40
CA LEU A 203 -3.72 -13.84 12.48
C LEU A 203 -4.05 -15.22 13.08
N ASP A 204 -5.14 -15.84 12.61
CA ASP A 204 -5.52 -17.19 13.04
C ASP A 204 -4.42 -18.20 12.62
N GLN A 205 -4.10 -19.16 13.49
CA GLN A 205 -3.00 -20.11 13.33
C GLN A 205 -3.16 -20.99 12.07
N SER A 206 -4.41 -21.23 11.66
CA SER A 206 -4.81 -21.91 10.42
C SER A 206 -4.30 -21.23 9.14
N ILE A 207 -3.99 -19.92 9.20
CA ILE A 207 -3.39 -19.14 8.10
C ILE A 207 -1.90 -19.49 7.94
N TYR A 208 -1.23 -19.88 9.03
CA TYR A 208 0.22 -20.11 9.06
C TYR A 208 0.61 -21.55 8.76
N GLU A 209 -0.24 -22.53 9.07
CA GLU A 209 0.08 -23.96 8.89
C GLU A 209 0.24 -24.36 7.41
N ASN A 210 -0.32 -23.58 6.47
CA ASN A 210 -0.08 -23.79 5.05
C ASN A 210 1.22 -23.14 4.54
N ILE A 211 1.85 -22.20 5.26
CA ILE A 211 3.04 -21.45 4.83
C ILE A 211 4.28 -22.37 4.65
N GLY A 212 4.24 -23.58 5.23
CA GLY A 212 5.34 -24.55 5.25
C GLY A 212 5.49 -25.49 4.06
N SER A 213 4.90 -25.21 2.89
CA SER A 213 5.20 -26.02 1.70
C SER A 213 5.31 -25.21 0.41
N GLN A 214 6.49 -25.27 -0.19
CA GLN A 214 6.77 -25.17 -1.62
C GLN A 214 6.48 -23.85 -2.36
N ILE A 215 7.60 -23.18 -2.68
CA ILE A 215 7.84 -22.64 -4.02
C ILE A 215 7.40 -23.70 -5.04
N ARG A 216 6.44 -23.30 -5.88
CA ARG A 216 5.55 -24.14 -6.70
C ARG A 216 4.32 -24.65 -5.94
N GLY A 217 3.27 -23.81 -5.96
CA GLY A 217 1.90 -24.32 -6.00
C GLY A 217 1.19 -24.48 -4.67
N ALA A 218 1.69 -23.93 -3.57
CA ALA A 218 0.85 -23.78 -2.38
C ALA A 218 -0.09 -22.58 -2.54
N GLN A 219 -1.34 -22.93 -2.85
CA GLN A 219 -2.50 -22.06 -2.77
C GLN A 219 -2.69 -21.70 -1.30
N TYR A 220 -2.55 -20.42 -0.95
CA TYR A 220 -2.91 -19.96 0.40
C TYR A 220 -4.23 -19.23 0.28
N GLU A 221 -5.27 -19.78 0.86
CA GLU A 221 -6.53 -19.08 0.97
C GLU A 221 -6.63 -18.54 2.39
N LEU A 222 -6.70 -17.22 2.51
CA LEU A 222 -7.07 -16.54 3.76
C LEU A 222 -8.60 -16.67 4.04
N ASP A 223 -9.31 -17.45 3.22
CA ASP A 223 -10.70 -17.85 3.38
C ASP A 223 -10.73 -19.37 3.17
N SER A 224 -11.05 -20.16 4.20
CA SER A 224 -11.26 -21.60 4.02
C SER A 224 -12.47 -21.83 3.10
N ASP A 225 -12.26 -22.13 1.82
CA ASP A 225 -13.17 -22.83 0.89
C ASP A 225 -14.67 -22.40 0.84
N ASN A 226 -15.09 -21.27 1.42
CA ASN A 226 -16.51 -20.92 1.58
C ASN A 226 -16.84 -19.43 1.38
N HIS A 227 -15.92 -18.61 0.86
CA HIS A 227 -16.14 -17.16 0.63
C HIS A 227 -16.62 -16.39 1.89
N GLN A 228 -16.37 -16.92 3.08
CA GLN A 228 -16.68 -16.22 4.34
C GLN A 228 -15.44 -15.47 4.79
N LEU A 229 -15.51 -14.13 4.72
CA LEU A 229 -14.56 -13.24 5.38
C LEU A 229 -14.30 -13.74 6.80
N ILE A 230 -13.07 -14.14 7.11
CA ILE A 230 -12.66 -14.41 8.50
C ILE A 230 -12.92 -13.13 9.29
N LYS A 231 -13.94 -13.18 10.15
CA LYS A 231 -14.29 -12.07 11.04
C LYS A 231 -13.12 -11.84 11.98
N PHE A 232 -12.62 -10.60 12.01
CA PHE A 232 -11.77 -10.14 13.11
C PHE A 232 -12.45 -10.52 14.43
N LYS A 233 -11.72 -11.22 15.31
CA LYS A 233 -12.22 -11.53 16.65
C LYS A 233 -12.66 -10.21 17.29
N ASN A 234 -13.96 -10.12 17.55
CA ASN A 234 -14.72 -8.92 17.91
C ASN A 234 -13.91 -7.88 18.72
N SER A 235 -13.46 -6.80 18.05
CA SER A 235 -13.39 -5.49 18.71
C SER A 235 -14.74 -4.84 18.49
N THR A 236 -15.57 -4.83 19.53
CA THR A 236 -16.95 -4.31 19.58
C THR A 236 -17.10 -2.83 19.21
N TRP A 237 -16.01 -2.15 18.84
CA TRP A 237 -15.97 -0.70 18.62
C TRP A 237 -15.92 -0.27 17.15
N ILE A 238 -15.53 -1.14 16.20
CA ILE A 238 -15.34 -0.71 14.81
C ILE A 238 -16.68 -0.53 14.07
N MET A 239 -17.66 -1.41 14.31
CA MET A 239 -18.99 -1.31 13.71
C MET A 239 -19.78 -0.07 14.13
N PRO A 240 -19.85 0.34 15.41
CA PRO A 240 -20.59 1.55 15.79
C PRO A 240 -19.94 2.83 15.23
N VAL A 241 -18.61 2.90 15.11
CA VAL A 241 -17.93 4.09 14.56
C VAL A 241 -18.31 4.31 13.09
N SER A 242 -18.34 3.27 12.28
CA SER A 242 -18.73 3.37 10.86
C SER A 242 -20.17 3.87 10.68
N ILE A 243 -21.10 3.37 11.50
CA ILE A 243 -22.50 3.78 11.47
C ILE A 243 -22.66 5.23 11.93
N VAL A 244 -21.96 5.64 12.99
CA VAL A 244 -21.97 7.02 13.49
C VAL A 244 -21.40 7.98 12.44
N CYS A 245 -20.30 7.62 11.75
CA CYS A 245 -19.74 8.42 10.67
C CYS A 245 -20.74 8.64 9.52
N VAL A 246 -21.44 7.58 9.10
CA VAL A 246 -22.47 7.69 8.05
C VAL A 246 -23.63 8.58 8.49
N ILE A 247 -24.11 8.45 9.73
CA ILE A 247 -25.18 9.30 10.27
C ILE A 247 -24.75 10.77 10.31
N ILE A 248 -23.51 11.06 10.76
CA ILE A 248 -22.97 12.43 10.80
C ILE A 248 -22.93 13.02 9.38
N ILE A 249 -22.43 12.27 8.39
CA ILE A 249 -22.39 12.73 7.00
C ILE A 249 -23.79 13.04 6.48
N VAL A 250 -24.78 12.18 6.74
CA VAL A 250 -26.17 12.39 6.32
C VAL A 250 -26.75 13.65 6.97
N VAL A 251 -26.54 13.86 8.27
CA VAL A 251 -27.03 15.04 8.99
C VAL A 251 -26.39 16.32 8.44
N ILE A 252 -25.07 16.31 8.17
CA ILE A 252 -24.37 17.46 7.57
C ILE A 252 -24.96 17.77 6.19
N CYS A 253 -25.15 16.76 5.33
CA CYS A 253 -25.75 16.94 4.00
C CYS A 253 -27.17 17.52 4.07
N ILE A 254 -28.01 17.03 4.98
CA ILE A 254 -29.36 17.58 5.20
C ILE A 254 -29.28 19.04 5.68
N GLY A 255 -28.38 19.34 6.62
CA GLY A 255 -28.14 20.70 7.11
C GLY A 255 -27.75 21.67 6.01
N ILE A 256 -26.84 21.27 5.11
CA ILE A 256 -26.42 22.07 3.95
C ILE A 256 -27.61 22.35 3.02
N VAL A 257 -28.43 21.35 2.73
CA VAL A 257 -29.62 21.50 1.86
C VAL A 257 -30.64 22.47 2.48
N ILE A 258 -30.91 22.36 3.79
CA ILE A 258 -31.82 23.27 4.51
C ILE A 258 -31.26 24.69 4.49
N TYR A 259 -29.97 24.85 4.78
CA TYR A 259 -29.30 26.16 4.80
C TYR A 259 -29.41 26.85 3.42
N GLN A 260 -29.11 26.13 2.34
CA GLN A 260 -29.24 26.65 0.97
C GLN A 260 -30.67 27.05 0.62
N ARG A 261 -31.68 26.27 1.05
CA ARG A 261 -33.10 26.60 0.85
C ARG A 261 -33.49 27.89 1.59
N ASN A 262 -33.01 28.08 2.82
CA ASN A 262 -33.30 29.28 3.59
C ASN A 262 -32.63 30.52 2.98
N GLN A 263 -31.38 30.41 2.54
CA GLN A 263 -30.70 31.48 1.81
C GLN A 263 -31.47 31.91 0.54
N LYS A 264 -32.02 30.94 -0.21
CA LYS A 264 -32.82 31.24 -1.39
C LYS A 264 -34.13 31.97 -1.04
N LYS A 265 -34.81 31.58 0.04
CA LYS A 265 -36.01 32.26 0.54
C LYS A 265 -35.70 33.69 0.99
N GLN A 266 -34.59 33.90 1.69
CA GLN A 266 -34.20 35.22 2.17
C GLN A 266 -33.92 36.19 1.02
N LYS A 267 -33.19 35.74 0.00
CA LYS A 267 -32.98 36.53 -1.24
C LYS A 267 -34.29 36.87 -1.96
N GLN A 268 -35.27 35.97 -1.95
CA GLN A 268 -36.59 36.23 -2.53
C GLN A 268 -37.37 37.29 -1.73
N TYR A 269 -37.28 37.25 -0.40
CA TYR A 269 -37.94 38.22 0.48
C TYR A 269 -37.33 39.62 0.35
N GLU A 270 -36.00 39.71 0.30
CA GLU A 270 -35.29 40.98 0.06
C GLU A 270 -35.65 41.57 -1.30
N ALA A 271 -35.70 40.75 -2.36
CA ALA A 271 -36.11 41.19 -3.70
C ALA A 271 -37.57 41.67 -3.75
N PHE A 272 -38.48 41.03 -3.01
CA PHE A 272 -39.87 41.47 -2.90
C PHE A 272 -39.98 42.81 -2.17
N THR A 273 -39.27 42.97 -1.05
CA THR A 273 -39.28 44.20 -0.24
C THR A 273 -38.72 45.41 -1.00
N MET A 274 -37.67 45.22 -1.80
CA MET A 274 -37.13 46.28 -2.67
C MET A 274 -38.15 46.72 -3.72
N ARG A 275 -38.90 45.78 -4.32
CA ARG A 275 -39.93 46.10 -5.33
C ARG A 275 -41.12 46.83 -4.71
N THR A 276 -41.57 46.47 -3.52
CA THR A 276 -42.67 47.17 -2.85
C THR A 276 -42.29 48.60 -2.46
N ASN A 277 -41.05 48.82 -2.00
CA ASN A 277 -40.58 50.15 -1.63
C ASN A 277 -40.43 51.09 -2.84
N GLN A 278 -40.14 50.57 -4.04
CA GLN A 278 -40.12 51.36 -5.28
C GLN A 278 -41.51 51.74 -5.81
N VAL A 279 -42.57 51.06 -5.37
CA VAL A 279 -43.95 51.35 -5.80
C VAL A 279 -44.64 52.38 -4.87
N ILE A 280 -44.09 52.60 -3.67
CA ILE A 280 -44.65 53.49 -2.64
C ILE A 280 -43.98 54.88 -2.64
N SER A 281 -42.88 55.07 -3.39
CA SER A 281 -42.20 56.37 -3.63
C SER A 281 -42.66 57.03 -4.92
#